data_AF-A0A7S2XAM0-F1
#
_entry.id   AF-A0A7S2XAM0-F1
#
_cell.length_a   1.000
_cell.length_b   1.000
_cell.length_c   1.000
_cell.angle_alpha   90.00
_cell.angle_beta   90.00
_cell.angle_gamma   90.00
#
_symmetry.space_group_name_H-M   'P 1'
#
loop_
_entity.id
_entity.type
_entity.pdbx_description
1 polymer ?
#
loop_
_entity_poly.entity_id
_entity_poly.type
_entity_poly.pdbx_seq_one_letter_code
_entity_poly.pdbx_strand_id
1 'polypeptide(L)'
;MQDGYGPEFKDKTRTYAGCSALPQFLLQTFVLFPVWLMVVVPLMLIYQGIVMLVRLCSPVKPRDPFKGITTEPIQNRPSMDERKLDFVLCGATGFTGTLAAEYLTQIYGMKKYKWAIAGRKQSKLENLKSHLATINPEMKSLPTIVANNKNADDMEQLCLKTKLVMSTVGPYVLYGSELVAACARAGTHYVDITGEIAWVRHVIERLDATARTTGARIVNCCGHDSVPWDLVVYEASKAFRKQGDELKDIRIFDEFKGVASGGTIATLFESFQKPLTKSKRKDGDKRFDPMVTNSEQKKATSKIVTSLPKLCCYYSKENEEYVGPFVMAPVNSNVVKRSNALLGYTERLKYYEVETHSGCMAAWLSVLQSLWFATAIFFPPWKVVMMMTLPSPGQGPSREQMQAGYLKVKAIARSHAGNKQVVRLGFSVDPAYEDTARMMVECGLCSLDEAAEKEGVAGVISPMVAFGSRLTERLVRNGRGCHFSIGAVE
;
A
#
# COMPACT_ATOMS: atom_id res chain seq x y z
N MET A 1 6.89 4.75 -31.25
CA MET A 1 7.11 5.82 -30.25
C MET A 1 7.79 5.19 -29.05
N GLN A 2 8.89 5.75 -28.56
CA GLN A 2 9.41 5.38 -27.24
C GLN A 2 8.28 5.60 -26.23
N ASP A 3 7.94 4.57 -25.47
CA ASP A 3 6.79 4.48 -24.57
C ASP A 3 6.88 5.42 -23.36
N GLY A 4 7.93 6.25 -23.28
CA GLY A 4 8.05 7.36 -22.33
C GLY A 4 8.40 6.93 -20.91
N TYR A 5 8.86 5.68 -20.72
CA TYR A 5 9.21 5.11 -19.42
C TYR A 5 10.71 4.79 -19.25
N GLY A 6 11.57 5.17 -20.21
CA GLY A 6 13.02 4.91 -20.14
C GLY A 6 13.47 3.59 -20.75
N PRO A 7 14.79 3.39 -20.94
CA PRO A 7 15.36 2.22 -21.61
C PRO A 7 15.10 0.88 -20.90
N GLU A 8 14.94 0.88 -19.58
CA GLU A 8 14.67 -0.29 -18.74
C GLU A 8 13.32 -0.98 -19.03
N PHE A 9 12.43 -0.31 -19.79
CA PHE A 9 11.16 -0.89 -20.24
C PHE A 9 11.17 -1.41 -21.67
N LYS A 10 12.29 -1.29 -22.41
CA LYS A 10 12.36 -1.68 -23.84
C LYS A 10 11.95 -3.14 -24.07
N ASP A 11 12.34 -4.04 -23.16
CA ASP A 11 12.01 -5.47 -23.23
C ASP A 11 10.76 -5.81 -22.39
N LYS A 12 10.22 -4.82 -21.66
CA LYS A 12 9.00 -4.92 -20.85
C LYS A 12 7.80 -4.55 -21.69
N THR A 13 7.41 -5.50 -22.53
CA THR A 13 6.18 -5.41 -23.30
C THR A 13 5.04 -6.07 -22.54
N ARG A 14 3.80 -5.60 -22.80
CA ARG A 14 2.61 -6.38 -22.46
C ARG A 14 2.79 -7.76 -23.04
N THR A 15 2.53 -8.79 -22.25
CA THR A 15 2.30 -10.11 -22.83
C THR A 15 1.08 -9.94 -23.74
N TYR A 16 1.31 -9.78 -25.04
CA TYR A 16 0.24 -9.70 -26.01
C TYR A 16 -0.54 -11.00 -25.88
N ALA A 17 -1.79 -10.89 -25.47
CA ALA A 17 -2.79 -11.93 -25.67
C ALA A 17 -3.08 -12.00 -27.18
N GLY A 18 -2.09 -12.37 -27.98
CA GLY A 18 -2.26 -12.75 -29.38
C GLY A 18 -2.96 -14.11 -29.49
N CYS A 19 -2.83 -14.78 -30.64
CA CYS A 19 -3.40 -16.10 -30.91
C CYS A 19 -3.20 -17.15 -29.79
N SER A 20 -2.17 -17.02 -28.95
CA SER A 20 -1.90 -17.89 -27.80
C SER A 20 -2.92 -17.78 -26.65
N ALA A 21 -3.66 -16.68 -26.52
CA ALA A 21 -4.66 -16.48 -25.48
C ALA A 21 -6.07 -16.87 -25.91
N LEU A 22 -6.30 -17.12 -27.20
CA LEU A 22 -7.63 -17.46 -27.72
C LEU A 22 -8.23 -18.73 -27.08
N PRO A 23 -7.48 -19.85 -26.91
CA PRO A 23 -8.04 -21.03 -26.26
C PRO A 23 -8.46 -20.76 -24.82
N GLN A 24 -7.65 -20.01 -24.07
CA GLN A 24 -7.95 -19.62 -22.69
C GLN A 24 -9.16 -18.68 -22.64
N PHE A 25 -9.24 -17.71 -23.55
CA PHE A 25 -10.39 -16.82 -23.68
C PHE A 25 -11.67 -17.60 -23.95
N LEU A 26 -11.65 -18.54 -24.90
CA LEU A 26 -12.82 -19.34 -25.26
C LEU A 26 -13.27 -20.21 -24.07
N LEU A 27 -12.33 -20.90 -23.42
CA LEU A 27 -12.63 -21.72 -22.25
C LEU A 27 -13.20 -20.88 -21.09
N GLN A 28 -12.55 -19.78 -20.73
CA GLN A 28 -12.97 -18.95 -19.60
C GLN A 28 -14.32 -18.27 -19.88
N THR A 29 -14.54 -17.80 -21.11
CA THR A 29 -15.74 -17.02 -21.47
C THR A 29 -16.96 -17.89 -21.76
N PHE A 30 -16.79 -18.99 -22.50
CA PHE A 30 -17.93 -19.79 -22.98
C PHE A 30 -18.17 -21.07 -22.19
N VAL A 31 -17.24 -21.47 -21.32
CA VAL A 31 -17.41 -22.66 -20.47
C VAL A 31 -17.42 -22.28 -18.99
N LEU A 32 -16.31 -21.74 -18.48
CA LEU A 32 -16.17 -21.51 -17.04
C LEU A 32 -17.07 -20.39 -16.52
N PHE A 33 -17.21 -19.30 -17.27
CA PHE A 33 -18.08 -18.19 -16.86
C PHE A 33 -19.56 -18.58 -16.79
N PRO A 34 -20.17 -19.25 -17.78
CA PRO A 34 -21.54 -19.75 -17.66
C PRO A 34 -21.73 -20.72 -16.48
N VAL A 35 -20.78 -21.65 -16.26
CA VAL A 35 -20.86 -22.58 -15.12
C VAL A 35 -20.79 -21.82 -13.80
N TRP A 36 -19.84 -20.88 -13.65
CA TRP A 36 -19.74 -20.04 -12.46
C TRP A 36 -21.01 -19.20 -12.23
N LEU A 37 -21.56 -18.60 -13.29
CA LEU A 37 -22.75 -17.75 -13.23
C LEU A 37 -24.01 -18.55 -12.88
N MET A 38 -24.17 -19.76 -13.42
CA MET A 38 -25.37 -20.58 -13.23
C MET A 38 -25.32 -21.45 -11.98
N VAL A 39 -24.13 -21.74 -11.44
CA VAL A 39 -23.96 -22.63 -10.28
C VAL A 39 -23.40 -21.88 -9.07
N VAL A 40 -22.24 -21.26 -9.20
CA VAL A 40 -21.52 -20.67 -8.05
C VAL A 40 -22.23 -19.42 -7.55
N VAL A 41 -22.71 -18.54 -8.44
CA VAL A 41 -23.40 -17.30 -8.04
C VAL A 41 -24.72 -17.59 -7.30
N PRO A 42 -25.65 -18.44 -7.80
CA PRO A 42 -26.85 -18.80 -7.05
C PRO A 42 -26.55 -19.42 -5.68
N LEU A 43 -25.56 -20.33 -5.60
CA LEU A 43 -25.13 -20.91 -4.33
C LEU A 43 -24.56 -19.86 -3.36
N MET A 44 -23.76 -18.91 -3.87
CA MET A 44 -23.28 -17.78 -3.08
C MET A 44 -24.44 -16.94 -2.56
N LEU A 45 -25.45 -16.62 -3.39
CA LEU A 45 -26.60 -15.82 -2.98
C LEU A 45 -27.43 -16.55 -1.90
N ILE A 46 -27.67 -17.86 -2.06
CA ILE A 46 -28.32 -18.69 -1.04
C ILE A 46 -27.50 -18.68 0.25
N TYR A 47 -26.19 -18.90 0.16
CA TYR A 47 -25.28 -18.85 1.30
C TYR A 47 -25.32 -17.50 2.01
N GLN A 48 -25.29 -16.39 1.27
CA GLN A 48 -25.39 -15.04 1.84
C GLN A 48 -26.76 -14.79 2.48
N GLY A 49 -27.84 -15.33 1.92
CA GLY A 49 -29.16 -15.32 2.54
C GLY A 49 -29.18 -16.06 3.89
N ILE A 50 -28.59 -17.25 3.95
CA ILE A 50 -28.43 -18.01 5.20
C ILE A 50 -27.56 -17.24 6.20
N VAL A 51 -26.42 -16.71 5.79
CA VAL A 51 -25.53 -15.90 6.65
C VAL A 51 -26.25 -14.66 7.17
N MET A 52 -27.07 -14.01 6.34
CA MET A 52 -27.89 -12.86 6.75
C MET A 52 -28.90 -13.27 7.82
N LEU A 53 -29.62 -14.38 7.63
CA LEU A 53 -30.56 -14.91 8.64
C LEU A 53 -29.84 -15.28 9.95
N VAL A 54 -28.69 -15.96 9.87
CA VAL A 54 -27.86 -16.28 11.03
C VAL A 54 -27.39 -15.01 11.73
N ARG A 55 -27.00 -13.96 11.00
CA ARG A 55 -26.60 -12.66 11.57
C ARG A 55 -27.76 -11.90 12.22
N LEU A 56 -28.99 -12.09 11.76
CA LEU A 56 -30.18 -11.55 12.43
C LEU A 56 -30.42 -12.23 13.78
N CYS A 57 -30.20 -13.55 13.87
CA CYS A 57 -30.33 -14.30 15.12
C CYS A 57 -29.13 -14.10 16.07
N SER A 58 -27.92 -14.00 15.51
CA SER A 58 -26.64 -13.93 16.22
C SER A 58 -25.73 -12.88 15.58
N PRO A 59 -25.93 -11.58 15.89
CA PRO A 59 -25.17 -10.51 15.26
C PRO A 59 -23.68 -10.63 15.59
N VAL A 60 -22.85 -10.66 14.54
CA VAL A 60 -21.39 -10.66 14.68
C VAL A 60 -20.97 -9.32 15.28
N LYS A 61 -20.40 -9.37 16.49
CA LYS A 61 -19.86 -8.16 17.14
C LYS A 61 -18.68 -7.63 16.31
N PRO A 62 -18.71 -6.35 15.89
CA PRO A 62 -17.59 -5.76 15.18
C PRO A 62 -16.34 -5.78 16.05
N ARG A 63 -15.18 -5.97 15.41
CA ARG A 63 -13.88 -5.98 16.12
C ARG A 63 -13.33 -4.56 16.23
N ASP A 64 -12.91 -4.15 17.43
CA ASP A 64 -12.06 -2.98 17.62
C ASP A 64 -10.58 -3.45 17.62
N PRO A 65 -9.76 -3.06 16.62
CA PRO A 65 -8.37 -3.49 16.53
C PRO A 65 -7.47 -2.85 17.62
N PHE A 66 -7.96 -1.86 18.37
CA PHE A 66 -7.27 -1.21 19.48
C PHE A 66 -7.85 -1.58 20.85
N LYS A 67 -8.72 -2.60 20.92
CA LYS A 67 -9.32 -3.01 22.20
C LYS A 67 -8.24 -3.42 23.21
N GLY A 68 -8.17 -2.70 24.33
CA GLY A 68 -7.22 -2.97 25.42
C GLY A 68 -5.81 -2.43 25.17
N ILE A 69 -5.60 -1.67 24.10
CA ILE A 69 -4.31 -1.08 23.75
C ILE A 69 -4.23 0.34 24.33
N THR A 70 -3.19 0.60 25.11
CA THR A 70 -2.91 1.95 25.63
C THR A 70 -2.50 2.88 24.49
N THR A 71 -3.03 4.09 24.48
CA THR A 71 -2.73 5.13 23.47
C THR A 71 -1.96 6.32 24.03
N GLU A 72 -1.74 6.38 25.35
CA GLU A 72 -1.21 7.57 25.99
C GLU A 72 0.31 7.68 25.90
N PRO A 73 0.87 8.90 25.69
CA PRO A 73 2.30 9.12 25.62
C PRO A 73 3.06 8.47 26.78
N ILE A 74 4.18 7.82 26.47
CA ILE A 74 5.10 7.32 27.50
C ILE A 74 5.80 8.52 28.14
N GLN A 75 5.76 8.56 29.48
CA GLN A 75 6.48 9.56 30.28
C GLN A 75 7.97 9.22 30.34
N ASN A 76 8.83 10.23 30.42
CA ASN A 76 10.29 10.07 30.51
C ASN A 76 10.89 9.20 29.39
N ARG A 77 10.39 9.37 28.16
CA ARG A 77 10.92 8.71 26.97
C ARG A 77 12.31 9.28 26.60
N PRO A 78 13.25 8.47 26.11
CA PRO A 78 14.50 8.96 25.58
C PRO A 78 14.25 9.83 24.34
N SER A 79 15.03 10.90 24.21
CA SER A 79 15.09 11.71 22.99
C SER A 79 15.51 10.86 21.79
N MET A 80 15.31 11.35 20.58
CA MET A 80 15.68 10.61 19.36
C MET A 80 17.18 10.35 19.28
N ASP A 81 18.02 11.28 19.76
CA ASP A 81 19.49 11.16 19.73
C ASP A 81 20.05 10.15 20.73
N GLU A 82 19.33 9.89 21.82
CA GLU A 82 19.72 8.89 22.83
C GLU A 82 19.41 7.44 22.40
N ARG A 83 18.73 7.25 21.27
CA ARG A 83 18.31 5.92 20.80
C ARG A 83 19.46 5.20 20.14
N LYS A 84 19.60 3.92 20.48
CA LYS A 84 20.71 3.07 20.05
C LYS A 84 20.65 2.70 18.56
N LEU A 85 19.45 2.59 18.02
CA LEU A 85 19.20 2.17 16.63
C LEU A 85 18.53 3.29 15.85
N ASP A 86 19.03 3.53 14.64
CA ASP A 86 18.39 4.42 13.68
C ASP A 86 17.09 3.79 13.16
N PHE A 87 17.09 2.49 12.87
CA PHE A 87 15.83 1.80 12.56
C PHE A 87 15.81 0.31 12.89
N VAL A 88 14.60 -0.23 12.99
CA VAL A 88 14.34 -1.68 13.10
C VAL A 88 13.38 -2.12 12.00
N LEU A 89 13.75 -3.17 11.27
CA LEU A 89 12.87 -3.84 10.32
C LEU A 89 12.08 -4.95 11.05
N CYS A 90 10.83 -4.67 11.39
CA CYS A 90 9.95 -5.60 12.09
C CYS A 90 9.12 -6.45 11.11
N GLY A 91 9.15 -7.77 11.29
CA GLY A 91 8.58 -8.70 10.31
C GLY A 91 9.58 -9.16 9.25
N ALA A 92 10.89 -8.99 9.52
CA ALA A 92 11.99 -9.26 8.59
C ALA A 92 12.01 -10.69 8.02
N THR A 93 11.42 -11.67 8.72
CA THR A 93 11.40 -13.08 8.30
C THR A 93 10.17 -13.46 7.46
N GLY A 94 9.27 -12.51 7.18
CA GLY A 94 8.20 -12.65 6.20
C GLY A 94 8.69 -12.40 4.78
N PHE A 95 7.88 -12.71 3.77
CA PHE A 95 8.28 -12.60 2.35
C PHE A 95 8.80 -11.20 1.99
N THR A 96 7.98 -10.16 2.15
CA THR A 96 8.38 -8.77 1.87
C THR A 96 9.46 -8.27 2.83
N GLY A 97 9.45 -8.73 4.08
CA GLY A 97 10.48 -8.39 5.06
C GLY A 97 11.87 -8.89 4.65
N THR A 98 11.96 -10.11 4.12
CA THR A 98 13.21 -10.67 3.59
C THR A 98 13.71 -9.84 2.41
N LEU A 99 12.82 -9.48 1.47
CA LEU A 99 13.17 -8.62 0.33
C LEU A 99 13.66 -7.24 0.77
N ALA A 100 13.03 -6.64 1.78
CA ALA A 100 13.46 -5.36 2.35
C ALA A 100 14.84 -5.47 3.02
N ALA A 101 15.08 -6.55 3.75
CA ALA A 101 16.37 -6.80 4.40
C ALA A 101 17.49 -7.01 3.36
N GLU A 102 17.22 -7.73 2.27
CA GLU A 102 18.14 -7.88 1.14
C GLU A 102 18.43 -6.56 0.44
N TYR A 103 17.39 -5.75 0.17
CA TYR A 103 17.56 -4.43 -0.43
C TYR A 103 18.45 -3.53 0.44
N LEU A 104 18.17 -3.46 1.75
CA LEU A 104 19.00 -2.75 2.73
C LEU A 104 20.45 -3.24 2.72
N THR A 105 20.64 -4.56 2.69
CA THR A 105 21.97 -5.18 2.69
C THR A 105 22.77 -4.83 1.43
N GLN A 106 22.11 -4.86 0.26
CA GLN A 106 22.73 -4.61 -1.04
C GLN A 106 23.09 -3.13 -1.26
N ILE A 107 22.23 -2.21 -0.82
CA ILE A 107 22.37 -0.78 -1.12
C ILE A 107 23.05 0.00 0.01
N TYR A 108 22.73 -0.33 1.27
CA TYR A 108 23.13 0.50 2.42
C TYR A 108 24.12 -0.19 3.36
N GLY A 109 24.06 -1.51 3.49
CA GLY A 109 24.89 -2.25 4.45
C GLY A 109 24.65 -1.79 5.90
N MET A 110 25.71 -1.71 6.72
CA MET A 110 25.64 -1.16 8.09
C MET A 110 26.51 0.08 8.31
N LYS A 111 27.13 0.61 7.26
CA LYS A 111 28.06 1.75 7.39
C LYS A 111 27.36 3.06 7.76
N LYS A 112 26.22 3.34 7.12
CA LYS A 112 25.50 4.63 7.29
C LYS A 112 24.51 4.60 8.45
N TYR A 113 23.88 3.45 8.71
CA TYR A 113 22.78 3.34 9.66
C TYR A 113 23.02 2.20 10.65
N LYS A 114 22.70 2.44 11.92
CA LYS A 114 22.66 1.42 12.97
C LYS A 114 21.28 0.79 12.96
N TRP A 115 21.14 -0.41 12.40
CA TRP A 115 19.83 -1.06 12.27
C TRP A 115 19.82 -2.51 12.74
N ALA A 116 18.61 -3.03 12.97
CA ALA A 116 18.40 -4.41 13.39
C ALA A 116 17.19 -5.05 12.66
N ILE A 117 17.17 -6.38 12.62
CA ILE A 117 16.00 -7.16 12.17
C ILE A 117 15.23 -7.70 13.38
N ALA A 118 13.90 -7.60 13.32
CA ALA A 118 13.02 -8.07 14.38
C ALA A 118 11.98 -9.08 13.90
N GLY A 119 11.70 -10.07 14.76
CA GLY A 119 10.72 -11.12 14.50
C GLY A 119 10.47 -12.02 15.71
N ARG A 120 9.52 -12.94 15.60
CA ARG A 120 9.06 -13.76 16.73
C ARG A 120 9.94 -14.97 17.06
N LYS A 121 10.78 -15.40 16.12
CA LYS A 121 11.54 -16.66 16.22
C LYS A 121 13.02 -16.38 15.99
N GLN A 122 13.84 -16.54 17.02
CA GLN A 122 15.30 -16.35 16.92
C GLN A 122 15.91 -17.15 15.77
N SER A 123 15.57 -18.44 15.66
CA SER A 123 16.10 -19.32 14.61
C SER A 123 15.84 -18.80 13.19
N LYS A 124 14.68 -18.19 12.93
CA LYS A 124 14.39 -17.59 11.63
C LYS A 124 15.19 -16.31 11.39
N LEU A 125 15.44 -15.52 12.43
CA LEU A 125 16.27 -14.31 12.34
C LEU A 125 17.72 -14.68 12.05
N GLU A 126 18.28 -15.70 12.71
CA GLU A 126 19.64 -16.17 12.46
C GLU A 126 19.80 -16.77 11.06
N ASN A 127 18.81 -17.51 10.58
CA ASN A 127 18.81 -18.01 9.20
C ASN A 127 18.80 -16.86 8.18
N LEU A 128 17.95 -15.85 8.40
CA LEU A 128 17.93 -14.66 7.55
C LEU A 128 19.26 -13.92 7.61
N LYS A 129 19.81 -13.69 8.80
CA LYS A 129 21.11 -13.04 9.00
C LYS A 129 22.24 -13.78 8.27
N SER A 130 22.24 -15.11 8.34
CA SER A 130 23.21 -15.96 7.64
C SER A 130 23.07 -15.85 6.12
N HIS A 131 21.83 -15.82 5.61
CA HIS A 131 21.54 -15.56 4.20
C HIS A 131 22.03 -14.16 3.78
N LEU A 132 21.72 -13.11 4.54
CA LEU A 132 22.17 -11.75 4.24
C LEU A 132 23.71 -11.64 4.27
N ALA A 133 24.39 -12.42 5.11
CA ALA A 133 25.85 -12.48 5.14
C ALA A 133 26.47 -13.09 3.88
N THR A 134 25.72 -13.86 3.08
CA THR A 134 26.16 -14.32 1.75
C THR A 134 26.14 -13.19 0.71
N ILE A 135 25.30 -12.16 0.93
CA ILE A 135 25.18 -10.99 0.07
C ILE A 135 26.21 -9.92 0.47
N ASN A 136 26.34 -9.67 1.77
CA ASN A 136 27.34 -8.75 2.32
C ASN A 136 27.89 -9.32 3.65
N PRO A 137 29.18 -9.69 3.71
CA PRO A 137 29.78 -10.30 4.90
C PRO A 137 29.65 -9.47 6.20
N GLU A 138 29.47 -8.16 6.10
CA GLU A 138 29.23 -7.27 7.25
C GLU A 138 27.99 -7.70 8.05
N MET A 139 26.97 -8.30 7.40
CA MET A 139 25.72 -8.71 8.05
C MET A 139 25.91 -9.80 9.13
N LYS A 140 27.08 -10.43 9.24
CA LYS A 140 27.41 -11.32 10.35
C LYS A 140 27.30 -10.63 11.72
N SER A 141 27.48 -9.31 11.78
CA SER A 141 27.29 -8.53 13.02
C SER A 141 25.92 -7.87 13.13
N LEU A 142 25.00 -8.09 12.17
CA LEU A 142 23.65 -7.52 12.19
C LEU A 142 22.90 -7.90 13.49
N PRO A 143 22.45 -6.93 14.30
CA PRO A 143 21.68 -7.22 15.50
C PRO A 143 20.32 -7.86 15.17
N THR A 144 19.92 -8.82 15.99
CA THR A 144 18.61 -9.48 15.92
C THR A 144 17.81 -9.17 17.18
N ILE A 145 16.51 -8.91 17.02
CA ILE A 145 15.60 -8.60 18.14
C ILE A 145 14.43 -9.59 18.09
N VAL A 146 14.29 -10.39 19.15
CA VAL A 146 13.08 -11.19 19.34
C VAL A 146 12.00 -10.30 19.93
N ALA A 147 10.90 -10.16 19.19
CA ALA A 147 9.78 -9.35 19.62
C ALA A 147 8.46 -10.01 19.24
N ASN A 148 7.59 -10.21 20.21
CA ASN A 148 6.24 -10.70 19.98
C ASN A 148 5.29 -9.52 19.86
N ASN A 149 4.69 -9.34 18.69
CA ASN A 149 3.73 -8.27 18.41
C ASN A 149 2.41 -8.36 19.19
N LYS A 150 2.21 -9.42 19.98
CA LYS A 150 1.11 -9.55 20.95
C LYS A 150 1.53 -9.22 22.38
N ASN A 151 2.79 -8.90 22.61
CA ASN A 151 3.31 -8.49 23.91
C ASN A 151 3.59 -6.98 23.86
N ALA A 152 2.83 -6.21 24.64
CA ALA A 152 2.96 -4.75 24.70
C ALA A 152 4.35 -4.31 25.18
N ASP A 153 4.94 -5.03 26.15
CA ASP A 153 6.24 -4.70 26.71
C ASP A 153 7.36 -4.89 25.67
N ASP A 154 7.29 -5.95 24.86
CA ASP A 154 8.24 -6.19 23.76
C ASP A 154 8.19 -5.02 22.75
N MET A 155 6.99 -4.56 22.39
CA MET A 155 6.80 -3.46 21.43
C MET A 155 7.31 -2.14 22.01
N GLU A 156 7.01 -1.86 23.28
CA GLU A 156 7.44 -0.64 23.96
C GLU A 156 8.98 -0.59 24.06
N GLN A 157 9.62 -1.66 24.52
CA GLN A 157 11.07 -1.75 24.65
C GLN A 157 11.79 -1.63 23.30
N LEU A 158 11.21 -2.19 22.23
CA LEU A 158 11.71 -2.04 20.87
C LEU A 158 11.64 -0.57 20.42
N CYS A 159 10.50 0.09 20.65
CA CYS A 159 10.27 1.46 20.23
C CYS A 159 11.16 2.46 20.97
N LEU A 160 11.36 2.30 22.28
CA LEU A 160 12.19 3.21 23.09
C LEU A 160 13.68 3.18 22.70
N LYS A 161 14.15 2.11 22.05
CA LYS A 161 15.55 1.95 21.63
C LYS A 161 15.81 2.39 20.19
N THR A 162 14.76 2.77 19.45
CA THR A 162 14.79 2.89 18.00
C THR A 162 14.19 4.21 17.53
N LYS A 163 14.83 4.92 16.58
CA LYS A 163 14.28 6.15 15.99
C LYS A 163 13.11 5.86 15.04
N LEU A 164 13.22 4.81 14.23
CA LEU A 164 12.22 4.41 13.22
C LEU A 164 11.92 2.91 13.24
N VAL A 165 10.65 2.52 13.14
CA VAL A 165 10.25 1.14 12.87
C VAL A 165 9.69 1.04 11.44
N MET A 166 10.25 0.13 10.65
CA MET A 166 9.70 -0.29 9.36
C MET A 166 8.98 -1.62 9.54
N SER A 167 7.66 -1.67 9.32
CA SER A 167 6.85 -2.86 9.59
C SER A 167 6.38 -3.53 8.31
N THR A 168 6.58 -4.84 8.24
CA THR A 168 5.96 -5.74 7.23
C THR A 168 5.05 -6.77 7.91
N VAL A 169 4.51 -6.45 9.10
CA VAL A 169 3.77 -7.40 9.95
C VAL A 169 2.26 -7.37 9.64
N GLY A 170 1.90 -7.97 8.50
CA GLY A 170 0.50 -8.17 8.10
C GLY A 170 -0.10 -9.53 8.53
N PRO A 171 -1.43 -9.69 8.53
CA PRO A 171 -2.47 -8.65 8.37
C PRO A 171 -2.48 -7.66 9.55
N TYR A 172 -2.48 -6.35 9.28
CA TYR A 172 -2.22 -5.31 10.29
C TYR A 172 -3.38 -5.16 11.28
N VAL A 173 -4.60 -5.39 10.82
CA VAL A 173 -5.81 -5.47 11.64
C VAL A 173 -5.71 -6.52 12.76
N LEU A 174 -4.89 -7.56 12.55
CA LEU A 174 -4.64 -8.61 13.53
C LEU A 174 -3.42 -8.34 14.41
N TYR A 175 -2.41 -7.68 13.85
CA TYR A 175 -1.03 -7.79 14.31
C TYR A 175 -0.27 -6.47 14.40
N GLY A 176 -0.79 -5.39 13.81
CA GLY A 176 -0.13 -4.11 13.67
C GLY A 176 -0.44 -3.11 14.79
N SER A 177 -1.62 -3.19 15.42
CA SER A 177 -2.11 -2.17 16.35
C SER A 177 -1.20 -1.90 17.55
N GLU A 178 -0.66 -2.95 18.18
CA GLU A 178 0.22 -2.81 19.35
C GLU A 178 1.52 -2.09 18.99
N LEU A 179 2.14 -2.47 17.87
CA LEU A 179 3.41 -1.89 17.42
C LEU A 179 3.24 -0.42 17.02
N VAL A 180 2.19 -0.09 16.25
CA VAL A 180 1.96 1.30 15.84
C VAL A 180 1.56 2.19 17.03
N ALA A 181 0.82 1.65 18.01
CA ALA A 181 0.52 2.35 19.25
C ALA A 181 1.78 2.60 20.07
N ALA A 182 2.64 1.59 20.24
CA ALA A 182 3.92 1.74 20.92
C ALA A 182 4.81 2.80 20.25
N CYS A 183 4.85 2.83 18.91
CA CYS A 183 5.59 3.86 18.17
C CYS A 183 5.05 5.26 18.45
N ALA A 184 3.73 5.45 18.30
CA ALA A 184 3.07 6.73 18.57
C ALA A 184 3.30 7.20 20.01
N ARG A 185 3.19 6.31 21.00
CA ARG A 185 3.41 6.61 22.42
C ARG A 185 4.86 6.96 22.76
N ALA A 186 5.81 6.27 22.12
CA ALA A 186 7.24 6.46 22.35
C ALA A 186 7.82 7.63 21.55
N GLY A 187 7.09 8.26 20.63
CA GLY A 187 7.67 9.25 19.70
C GLY A 187 8.50 8.62 18.57
N THR A 188 8.48 7.30 18.44
CA THR A 188 9.20 6.56 17.39
C THR A 188 8.49 6.74 16.05
N HIS A 189 9.24 7.03 15.00
CA HIS A 189 8.69 7.07 13.65
C HIS A 189 8.30 5.67 13.19
N TYR A 190 7.28 5.59 12.32
CA TYR A 190 6.74 4.32 11.87
C TYR A 190 6.39 4.40 10.39
N VAL A 191 6.81 3.40 9.62
CA VAL A 191 6.32 3.16 8.25
C VAL A 191 5.84 1.72 8.11
N ASP A 192 4.81 1.50 7.28
CA ASP A 192 4.34 0.16 6.92
C ASP A 192 3.91 0.06 5.45
N ILE A 193 3.52 -1.14 5.04
CA ILE A 193 3.02 -1.44 3.68
C ILE A 193 1.54 -1.85 3.68
N THR A 194 0.74 -1.38 4.64
CA THR A 194 -0.66 -1.81 4.74
C THR A 194 -1.51 -1.33 3.56
N GLY A 195 -2.40 -2.17 3.06
CA GLY A 195 -3.53 -1.78 2.20
C GLY A 195 -4.87 -1.71 2.96
N GLU A 196 -4.86 -1.92 4.28
CA GLU A 196 -6.07 -2.10 5.09
C GLU A 196 -6.65 -0.75 5.55
N ILE A 197 -7.26 0.02 4.63
CA ILE A 197 -7.75 1.39 4.91
C ILE A 197 -8.72 1.46 6.10
N ALA A 198 -9.51 0.41 6.34
CA ALA A 198 -10.38 0.37 7.52
C ALA A 198 -9.58 0.38 8.84
N TRP A 199 -8.45 -0.32 8.89
CA TRP A 199 -7.52 -0.27 10.03
C TRP A 199 -6.80 1.08 10.10
N VAL A 200 -6.35 1.64 8.97
CA VAL A 200 -5.72 2.97 8.93
C VAL A 200 -6.63 4.06 9.51
N ARG A 201 -7.95 4.00 9.26
CA ARG A 201 -8.91 4.93 9.91
C ARG A 201 -8.87 4.85 11.44
N HIS A 202 -8.77 3.64 12.00
CA HIS A 202 -8.59 3.46 13.43
C HIS A 202 -7.25 4.00 13.93
N VAL A 203 -6.16 3.78 13.18
CA VAL A 203 -4.84 4.36 13.50
C VAL A 203 -4.93 5.88 13.59
N ILE A 204 -5.53 6.54 12.60
CA ILE A 204 -5.73 8.01 12.60
C ILE A 204 -6.52 8.45 13.83
N GLU A 205 -7.68 7.83 14.08
CA GLU A 205 -8.54 8.25 15.20
C GLU A 205 -7.93 8.04 16.58
N ARG A 206 -7.23 6.92 16.76
CA ARG A 206 -6.70 6.52 18.06
C ARG A 206 -5.35 7.15 18.35
N LEU A 207 -4.53 7.40 17.33
CA LEU A 207 -3.12 7.71 17.51
C LEU A 207 -2.67 9.07 16.95
N ASP A 208 -3.44 9.76 16.11
CA ASP A 208 -2.97 11.04 15.52
C ASP A 208 -2.65 12.10 16.60
N ALA A 209 -3.51 12.25 17.61
CA ALA A 209 -3.27 13.18 18.72
C ALA A 209 -2.02 12.81 19.53
N THR A 210 -1.85 11.53 19.87
CA THR A 210 -0.66 11.03 20.57
C THR A 210 0.59 11.26 19.74
N ALA A 211 0.58 10.87 18.46
CA ALA A 211 1.72 11.02 17.56
C ALA A 211 2.13 12.50 17.39
N ARG A 212 1.17 13.43 17.29
CA ARG A 212 1.46 14.88 17.30
C ARG A 212 2.10 15.33 18.61
N THR A 213 1.57 14.86 19.74
CA THR A 213 2.08 15.21 21.07
C THR A 213 3.50 14.68 21.30
N THR A 214 3.81 13.50 20.76
CA THR A 214 5.10 12.86 20.96
C THR A 214 6.15 13.23 19.93
N GLY A 215 5.74 13.81 18.80
CA GLY A 215 6.58 14.06 17.63
C GLY A 215 6.71 12.85 16.69
N ALA A 216 5.99 11.76 16.94
CA ALA A 216 6.00 10.60 16.06
C ALA A 216 5.39 10.94 14.69
N ARG A 217 6.03 10.44 13.63
CA ARG A 217 5.50 10.40 12.26
C ARG A 217 5.08 8.98 11.96
N ILE A 218 3.78 8.74 11.88
CA ILE A 218 3.20 7.44 11.56
C ILE A 218 2.73 7.50 10.10
N VAL A 219 3.39 6.76 9.22
CA VAL A 219 3.18 6.79 7.77
C VAL A 219 2.77 5.42 7.27
N ASN A 220 1.46 5.20 7.18
CA ASN A 220 0.92 3.95 6.63
C ASN A 220 0.99 3.95 5.09
N CYS A 221 0.86 2.77 4.48
CA CYS A 221 0.71 2.60 3.03
C CYS A 221 1.97 3.03 2.23
N CYS A 222 3.17 2.82 2.77
CA CYS A 222 4.47 3.08 2.13
C CYS A 222 4.90 1.98 1.15
N GLY A 223 3.97 1.20 0.62
CA GLY A 223 4.23 0.16 -0.38
C GLY A 223 3.76 0.57 -1.76
N HIS A 224 3.87 -0.36 -2.71
CA HIS A 224 3.28 -0.18 -4.03
C HIS A 224 1.79 0.16 -3.95
N ASP A 225 1.06 -0.44 -3.01
CA ASP A 225 -0.39 -0.33 -2.85
C ASP A 225 -0.87 1.05 -2.35
N SER A 226 -0.13 2.14 -2.63
CA SER A 226 -0.57 3.55 -2.55
C SER A 226 0.48 4.57 -3.03
N VAL A 227 1.79 4.32 -2.82
CA VAL A 227 2.85 5.32 -3.07
C VAL A 227 2.85 5.85 -4.51
N PRO A 228 2.80 5.00 -5.57
CA PRO A 228 2.82 5.49 -6.95
C PRO A 228 1.69 6.48 -7.26
N TRP A 229 0.48 6.17 -6.80
CA TRP A 229 -0.72 6.98 -7.06
C TRP A 229 -0.73 8.26 -6.25
N ASP A 230 -0.33 8.21 -4.97
CA ASP A 230 -0.18 9.42 -4.16
C ASP A 230 0.88 10.36 -4.75
N LEU A 231 2.00 9.80 -5.21
CA LEU A 231 3.12 10.53 -5.82
C LEU A 231 2.72 11.24 -7.12
N VAL A 232 2.08 10.55 -8.07
CA VAL A 232 1.71 11.20 -9.34
C VAL A 232 0.71 12.34 -9.14
N VAL A 233 -0.19 12.24 -8.15
CA VAL A 233 -1.12 13.33 -7.78
C VAL A 233 -0.36 14.49 -7.13
N TYR A 234 0.56 14.19 -6.21
CA TYR A 234 1.38 15.19 -5.53
C TYR A 234 2.22 15.99 -6.53
N GLU A 235 2.95 15.32 -7.43
CA GLU A 235 3.82 15.98 -8.41
C GLU A 235 3.01 16.79 -9.44
N ALA A 236 1.86 16.29 -9.91
CA ALA A 236 0.96 17.05 -10.77
C ALA A 236 0.43 18.33 -10.08
N SER A 237 -0.04 18.21 -8.84
CA SER A 237 -0.52 19.34 -8.04
C SER A 237 0.58 20.38 -7.81
N LYS A 238 1.78 19.93 -7.44
CA LYS A 238 2.96 20.79 -7.27
C LYS A 238 3.32 21.53 -8.56
N ALA A 239 3.28 20.84 -9.70
CA ALA A 239 3.61 21.43 -11.00
C ALA A 239 2.61 22.51 -11.43
N PHE A 240 1.30 22.30 -11.26
CA PHE A 240 0.29 23.34 -11.51
C PHE A 240 0.43 24.54 -10.57
N ARG A 241 0.66 24.30 -9.27
CA ARG A 241 0.86 25.39 -8.29
C ARG A 241 2.03 26.30 -8.64
N LYS A 242 3.14 25.75 -9.16
CA LYS A 242 4.28 26.53 -9.65
C LYS A 242 3.92 27.47 -10.80
N GLN A 243 2.86 27.17 -11.54
CA GLN A 243 2.35 27.96 -12.65
C GLN A 243 1.22 28.91 -12.21
N GLY A 244 0.92 29.01 -10.91
CA GLY A 244 -0.20 29.81 -10.40
C GLY A 244 -1.57 29.19 -10.67
N ASP A 245 -1.63 27.87 -10.93
CA ASP A 245 -2.84 27.13 -11.26
C ASP A 245 -3.10 26.03 -10.21
N GLU A 246 -4.28 25.43 -10.25
CA GLU A 246 -4.69 24.41 -9.27
C GLU A 246 -5.23 23.16 -9.97
N LEU A 247 -4.82 21.98 -9.47
CA LEU A 247 -5.28 20.68 -9.95
C LEU A 247 -6.80 20.57 -9.83
N LYS A 248 -7.49 20.14 -10.88
CA LYS A 248 -8.95 19.95 -10.92
C LYS A 248 -9.33 18.48 -10.99
N ASP A 249 -8.74 17.77 -11.95
CA ASP A 249 -8.99 16.35 -12.15
C ASP A 249 -7.73 15.60 -12.58
N ILE A 250 -7.68 14.34 -12.21
CA ILE A 250 -6.60 13.43 -12.56
C ILE A 250 -7.17 12.06 -12.91
N ARG A 251 -6.70 11.53 -14.04
CA ARG A 251 -7.06 10.21 -14.56
C ARG A 251 -5.80 9.38 -14.68
N ILE A 252 -5.78 8.26 -13.97
CA ILE A 252 -4.62 7.39 -13.85
C ILE A 252 -4.91 6.08 -14.59
N PHE A 253 -3.95 5.69 -15.42
CA PHE A 253 -3.97 4.52 -16.27
C PHE A 253 -2.80 3.62 -15.88
N ASP A 254 -3.13 2.45 -15.34
CA ASP A 254 -2.16 1.53 -14.76
C ASP A 254 -1.93 0.35 -15.71
N GLU A 255 -0.68 0.07 -16.03
CA GLU A 255 -0.26 -1.17 -16.69
C GLU A 255 0.57 -1.96 -15.71
N PHE A 256 0.08 -3.15 -15.34
CA PHE A 256 0.66 -3.93 -14.27
C PHE A 256 0.94 -5.36 -14.74
N LYS A 257 2.11 -5.87 -14.35
CA LYS A 257 2.44 -7.29 -14.42
C LYS A 257 3.08 -7.71 -13.10
N GLY A 258 2.37 -8.53 -12.33
CA GLY A 258 2.84 -9.09 -11.06
C GLY A 258 1.92 -10.20 -10.57
N VAL A 259 2.33 -10.88 -9.50
CA VAL A 259 1.62 -12.05 -8.94
C VAL A 259 1.51 -11.89 -7.44
N ALA A 260 0.31 -12.02 -6.88
CA ALA A 260 0.10 -11.90 -5.44
C ALA A 260 0.66 -13.10 -4.64
N SER A 261 1.26 -12.81 -3.49
CA SER A 261 1.67 -13.74 -2.44
C SER A 261 0.49 -14.17 -1.57
N GLY A 262 0.66 -15.28 -0.85
CA GLY A 262 -0.34 -15.76 0.10
C GLY A 262 -0.63 -14.76 1.23
N GLY A 263 0.33 -13.89 1.58
CA GLY A 263 0.14 -12.84 2.59
C GLY A 263 -0.80 -11.72 2.12
N THR A 264 -0.66 -11.28 0.87
CA THR A 264 -1.57 -10.28 0.27
C THR A 264 -2.98 -10.85 0.12
N ILE A 265 -3.10 -12.10 -0.32
CA ILE A 265 -4.39 -12.79 -0.41
C ILE A 265 -5.06 -12.90 0.97
N ALA A 266 -4.31 -13.27 2.01
CA ALA A 266 -4.83 -13.35 3.38
C ALA A 266 -5.27 -11.97 3.91
N THR A 267 -4.50 -10.93 3.65
CA THR A 267 -4.81 -9.53 4.03
C THR A 267 -6.13 -9.08 3.40
N LEU A 268 -6.31 -9.37 2.10
CA LEU A 268 -7.53 -9.05 1.38
C LEU A 268 -8.73 -9.80 1.96
N PHE A 269 -8.62 -11.10 2.21
CA PHE A 269 -9.72 -11.86 2.83
C PHE A 269 -10.09 -11.36 4.23
N GLU A 270 -9.11 -11.12 5.11
CA GLU A 270 -9.40 -10.66 6.48
C GLU A 270 -10.07 -9.29 6.48
N SER A 271 -9.65 -8.39 5.58
CA SER A 271 -10.22 -7.03 5.42
C SER A 271 -11.72 -7.04 5.10
N PHE A 272 -12.22 -8.07 4.40
CA PHE A 272 -13.62 -8.16 3.98
C PHE A 272 -14.48 -9.11 4.82
N GLN A 273 -13.89 -10.09 5.51
CA GLN A 273 -14.66 -11.13 6.22
C GLN A 273 -15.18 -10.67 7.59
N LYS A 274 -14.45 -9.82 8.32
CA LYS A 274 -14.88 -9.34 9.64
C LYS A 274 -15.10 -7.83 9.63
N PRO A 275 -16.34 -7.36 9.84
CA PRO A 275 -16.59 -5.93 9.96
C PRO A 275 -15.85 -5.39 11.18
N LEU A 276 -15.03 -4.36 10.95
CA LEU A 276 -14.47 -3.58 12.05
C LEU A 276 -15.55 -2.68 12.64
N THR A 277 -15.37 -2.32 13.91
CA THR A 277 -16.16 -1.24 14.50
C THR A 277 -16.04 -0.02 13.61
N LYS A 278 -17.15 0.69 13.34
CA LYS A 278 -17.02 1.98 12.66
C LYS A 278 -16.10 2.87 13.50
N SER A 279 -15.13 3.46 12.83
CA SER A 279 -14.39 4.62 13.33
C SER A 279 -15.36 5.62 14.00
N LYS A 280 -15.03 6.06 15.21
CA LYS A 280 -15.82 7.03 15.97
C LYS A 280 -14.90 8.17 16.39
N ARG A 281 -15.30 9.39 16.07
CA ARG A 281 -14.70 10.59 16.64
C ARG A 281 -15.05 10.72 18.13
N LYS A 282 -14.23 11.42 18.91
CA LYS A 282 -14.47 11.66 20.36
C LYS A 282 -15.82 12.36 20.66
N ASP A 283 -16.38 13.09 19.70
CA ASP A 283 -17.69 13.76 19.80
C ASP A 283 -18.89 12.87 19.44
N GLY A 284 -18.67 11.62 19.01
CA GLY A 284 -19.74 10.66 18.76
C GLY A 284 -20.36 10.67 17.35
N ASP A 285 -19.86 11.49 16.40
CA ASP A 285 -20.37 11.48 15.02
C ASP A 285 -20.00 10.17 14.29
N LYS A 286 -20.99 9.32 14.04
CA LYS A 286 -20.85 8.03 13.33
C LYS A 286 -20.67 8.16 11.81
N ARG A 287 -20.73 9.38 11.25
CA ARG A 287 -20.58 9.66 9.80
C ARG A 287 -19.25 10.30 9.43
N PHE A 288 -18.38 10.57 10.39
CA PHE A 288 -17.08 11.19 10.15
C PHE A 288 -16.07 10.19 9.54
N ASP A 289 -15.41 10.57 8.45
CA ASP A 289 -14.31 9.79 7.83
C ASP A 289 -12.97 10.37 8.30
N PRO A 290 -12.17 9.66 9.13
CA PRO A 290 -10.89 10.17 9.64
C PRO A 290 -9.90 10.57 8.54
N MET A 291 -10.04 10.00 7.36
CA MET A 291 -9.21 10.32 6.19
C MET A 291 -9.33 11.80 5.77
N VAL A 292 -10.43 12.49 6.10
CA VAL A 292 -10.63 13.93 5.80
C VAL A 292 -10.33 14.84 6.99
N THR A 293 -9.52 14.40 7.95
CA THR A 293 -9.08 15.25 9.06
C THR A 293 -7.90 16.12 8.61
N ASN A 294 -7.96 17.45 8.73
CA ASN A 294 -6.84 18.31 8.37
C ASN A 294 -5.77 18.38 9.49
N SER A 295 -4.73 19.18 9.30
CA SER A 295 -3.64 19.40 10.28
C SER A 295 -4.13 19.99 11.61
N GLU A 296 -5.24 20.73 11.61
CA GLU A 296 -5.89 21.29 12.81
C GLU A 296 -6.85 20.31 13.50
N GLN A 297 -6.88 19.04 13.08
CA GLN A 297 -7.79 18.01 13.60
C GLN A 297 -9.28 18.30 13.37
N LYS A 298 -9.58 19.16 12.39
CA LYS A 298 -10.93 19.49 11.93
C LYS A 298 -11.25 18.76 10.64
N LYS A 299 -12.54 18.72 10.28
CA LYS A 299 -12.98 18.22 8.98
C LYS A 299 -12.45 19.13 7.89
N ALA A 300 -11.67 18.59 6.96
CA ALA A 300 -11.24 19.31 5.77
C ALA A 300 -12.45 19.66 4.89
N THR A 301 -12.40 20.84 4.27
CA THR A 301 -13.38 21.25 3.25
C THR A 301 -13.18 20.46 1.94
N SER A 302 -11.93 20.07 1.69
CA SER A 302 -11.52 19.32 0.51
C SER A 302 -12.20 17.95 0.42
N LYS A 303 -12.65 17.58 -0.78
CA LYS A 303 -13.27 16.28 -1.06
C LYS A 303 -12.62 15.64 -2.27
N ILE A 304 -12.53 14.30 -2.24
CA ILE A 304 -12.27 13.52 -3.44
C ILE A 304 -13.59 12.97 -3.96
N VAL A 305 -13.86 13.25 -5.23
CA VAL A 305 -14.93 12.61 -5.99
C VAL A 305 -14.30 11.48 -6.80
N THR A 306 -14.49 10.26 -6.35
CA THR A 306 -14.15 9.08 -7.14
C THR A 306 -15.29 8.83 -8.13
N SER A 307 -14.96 8.76 -9.42
CA SER A 307 -15.91 8.22 -10.39
C SER A 307 -15.80 6.71 -10.32
N LEU A 308 -16.90 6.01 -9.98
CA LEU A 308 -16.92 4.55 -10.07
C LEU A 308 -16.48 4.18 -11.49
N PRO A 309 -15.43 3.36 -11.66
CA PRO A 309 -15.18 2.75 -12.96
C PRO A 309 -16.46 2.06 -13.39
N LYS A 310 -16.79 2.13 -14.68
CA LYS A 310 -17.82 1.23 -15.22
C LYS A 310 -17.42 -0.18 -14.77
N LEU A 311 -18.37 -0.96 -14.26
CA LEU A 311 -18.17 -2.38 -13.90
C LEU A 311 -17.84 -3.26 -15.14
N CYS A 312 -17.57 -2.65 -16.28
CA CYS A 312 -17.23 -3.27 -17.54
C CYS A 312 -16.03 -2.57 -18.16
N CYS A 313 -15.31 -3.30 -19.00
CA CYS A 313 -14.24 -2.75 -19.80
C CYS A 313 -14.78 -1.84 -20.90
N TYR A 314 -14.02 -0.82 -21.24
CA TYR A 314 -14.35 0.07 -22.35
C TYR A 314 -13.08 0.63 -22.99
N TYR A 315 -13.19 1.12 -24.22
CA TYR A 315 -12.07 1.78 -24.90
C TYR A 315 -11.96 3.23 -24.43
N SER A 316 -10.82 3.61 -23.85
CA SER A 316 -10.52 4.97 -23.45
C SER A 316 -9.93 5.75 -24.62
N LYS A 317 -10.67 6.74 -25.14
CA LYS A 317 -10.13 7.65 -26.17
C LYS A 317 -8.95 8.50 -25.67
N GLU A 318 -8.85 8.72 -24.36
CA GLU A 318 -7.83 9.58 -23.78
C GLU A 318 -6.49 8.86 -23.58
N ASN A 319 -6.54 7.54 -23.39
CA ASN A 319 -5.35 6.70 -23.30
C ASN A 319 -5.10 5.87 -24.57
N GLU A 320 -6.06 5.83 -25.49
CA GLU A 320 -6.06 5.02 -26.73
C GLU A 320 -5.98 3.51 -26.50
N GLU A 321 -6.46 3.05 -25.34
CA GLU A 321 -6.38 1.66 -24.91
C GLU A 321 -7.68 1.17 -24.27
N TYR A 322 -7.85 -0.15 -24.20
CA TYR A 322 -8.91 -0.74 -23.41
C TYR A 322 -8.58 -0.61 -21.93
N VAL A 323 -9.59 -0.21 -21.14
CA VAL A 323 -9.45 -0.05 -19.70
C VAL A 323 -10.51 -0.83 -18.94
N GLY A 324 -10.17 -1.24 -17.72
CA GLY A 324 -11.02 -1.98 -16.81
C GLY A 324 -10.95 -1.43 -15.37
N PRO A 325 -11.84 -1.90 -14.48
CA PRO A 325 -11.75 -1.56 -13.07
C PRO A 325 -10.44 -2.08 -12.48
N PHE A 326 -9.75 -1.24 -11.70
CA PHE A 326 -8.57 -1.67 -10.96
C PHE A 326 -8.91 -1.93 -9.50
N VAL A 327 -8.52 -3.09 -8.98
CA VAL A 327 -8.92 -3.57 -7.64
C VAL A 327 -8.43 -2.70 -6.49
N MET A 328 -7.27 -2.04 -6.65
CA MET A 328 -6.68 -1.20 -5.60
C MET A 328 -7.10 0.26 -5.66
N ALA A 329 -7.85 0.69 -6.68
CA ALA A 329 -8.31 2.08 -6.80
C ALA A 329 -9.09 2.60 -5.57
N PRO A 330 -9.94 1.81 -4.88
CA PRO A 330 -10.57 2.23 -3.63
C PRO A 330 -9.58 2.45 -2.48
N VAL A 331 -8.46 1.72 -2.45
CA VAL A 331 -7.40 1.89 -1.44
C VAL A 331 -6.62 3.17 -1.74
N ASN A 332 -6.10 3.27 -2.96
CA ASN A 332 -5.26 4.38 -3.43
C ASN A 332 -5.97 5.73 -3.31
N SER A 333 -7.23 5.81 -3.77
CA SER A 333 -8.02 7.04 -3.66
C SER A 333 -8.25 7.49 -2.22
N ASN A 334 -8.25 6.60 -1.22
CA ASN A 334 -8.32 7.00 0.18
C ASN A 334 -6.99 7.57 0.68
N VAL A 335 -5.85 7.06 0.23
CA VAL A 335 -4.55 7.66 0.58
C VAL A 335 -4.39 9.04 -0.06
N VAL A 336 -4.76 9.18 -1.34
CA VAL A 336 -4.81 10.50 -2.02
C VAL A 336 -5.78 11.44 -1.30
N LYS A 337 -6.90 10.92 -0.77
CA LYS A 337 -7.86 11.71 0.03
C LYS A 337 -7.21 12.24 1.30
N ARG A 338 -6.41 11.43 1.98
CA ARG A 338 -5.64 11.86 3.16
C ARG A 338 -4.64 12.95 2.80
N SER A 339 -3.89 12.76 1.71
CA SER A 339 -2.94 13.76 1.22
C SER A 339 -3.62 15.07 0.85
N ASN A 340 -4.74 15.04 0.13
CA ASN A 340 -5.48 16.25 -0.23
C ASN A 340 -6.04 16.97 1.01
N ALA A 341 -6.52 16.22 2.02
CA ALA A 341 -7.01 16.80 3.27
C ALA A 341 -5.93 17.51 4.09
N LEU A 342 -4.66 17.11 3.94
CA LEU A 342 -3.52 17.66 4.67
C LEU A 342 -2.73 18.71 3.88
N LEU A 343 -2.61 18.57 2.56
CA LEU A 343 -1.83 19.45 1.67
C LEU A 343 -2.68 20.42 0.86
N GLY A 344 -4.00 20.21 0.81
CA GLY A 344 -4.97 21.08 0.13
C GLY A 344 -4.77 21.19 -1.37
N TYR A 345 -4.56 20.08 -2.10
CA TYR A 345 -4.34 20.10 -3.56
C TYR A 345 -5.43 20.86 -4.31
N THR A 346 -6.69 20.66 -3.93
CA THR A 346 -7.86 21.43 -4.37
C THR A 346 -9.06 21.12 -3.46
N GLU A 347 -10.05 22.01 -3.42
CA GLU A 347 -11.29 21.80 -2.67
C GLU A 347 -12.09 20.58 -3.19
N ARG A 348 -12.07 20.32 -4.51
CA ARG A 348 -12.84 19.22 -5.09
C ARG A 348 -12.08 18.48 -6.18
N LEU A 349 -11.21 17.56 -5.76
CA LEU A 349 -10.42 16.73 -6.66
C LEU A 349 -11.29 15.64 -7.28
N LYS A 350 -11.37 15.58 -8.60
CA LYS A 350 -11.91 14.42 -9.31
C LYS A 350 -10.80 13.41 -9.55
N TYR A 351 -10.95 12.23 -8.98
CA TYR A 351 -9.96 11.16 -9.07
C TYR A 351 -10.54 9.98 -9.84
N TYR A 352 -9.78 9.49 -10.83
CA TYR A 352 -10.14 8.33 -11.62
C TYR A 352 -8.91 7.44 -11.81
N GLU A 353 -9.09 6.14 -11.65
CA GLU A 353 -8.01 5.16 -11.70
C GLU A 353 -8.55 3.87 -12.34
N VAL A 354 -7.84 3.38 -13.35
CA VAL A 354 -8.21 2.21 -14.13
C VAL A 354 -6.99 1.44 -14.58
N GLU A 355 -7.18 0.14 -14.74
CA GLU A 355 -6.18 -0.74 -15.33
C GLU A 355 -6.29 -0.68 -16.87
N THR A 356 -5.15 -0.76 -17.53
CA THR A 356 -5.01 -0.75 -18.99
C THR A 356 -4.72 -2.15 -19.50
N HIS A 357 -5.28 -2.46 -20.67
CA HIS A 357 -5.16 -3.76 -21.28
C HIS A 357 -4.80 -3.63 -22.77
N SER A 358 -4.07 -4.62 -23.27
CA SER A 358 -3.61 -4.67 -24.67
C SER A 358 -4.75 -4.82 -25.68
N GLY A 359 -5.93 -5.25 -25.25
CA GLY A 359 -7.09 -5.45 -26.12
C GLY A 359 -8.37 -5.78 -25.33
N CYS A 360 -9.50 -5.81 -26.03
CA CYS A 360 -10.81 -6.10 -25.43
C CYS A 360 -10.87 -7.48 -24.76
N MET A 361 -10.25 -8.51 -25.36
CA MET A 361 -10.21 -9.86 -24.81
C MET A 361 -9.47 -9.91 -23.47
N ALA A 362 -8.29 -9.30 -23.39
CA ALA A 362 -7.51 -9.24 -22.16
C ALA A 362 -8.26 -8.46 -21.06
N ALA A 363 -8.91 -7.35 -21.43
CA ALA A 363 -9.73 -6.57 -20.53
C ALA A 363 -10.90 -7.41 -19.96
N TRP A 364 -11.64 -8.11 -20.82
CA TRP A 364 -12.71 -9.01 -20.42
C TRP A 364 -12.24 -10.11 -19.45
N LEU A 365 -11.11 -10.74 -19.74
CA LEU A 365 -10.53 -11.75 -18.85
C LEU A 365 -10.17 -11.18 -17.47
N SER A 366 -9.63 -9.97 -17.40
CA SER A 366 -9.36 -9.30 -16.11
C SER A 366 -10.64 -9.07 -15.29
N VAL A 367 -11.74 -8.68 -15.93
CA VAL A 367 -13.05 -8.55 -15.27
C VAL A 367 -13.54 -9.89 -14.75
N LEU A 368 -13.45 -10.97 -15.55
CA LEU A 368 -13.83 -12.31 -15.10
C LEU A 368 -13.03 -12.75 -13.87
N GLN A 369 -11.72 -12.55 -13.89
CA GLN A 369 -10.84 -12.87 -12.76
C GLN A 369 -11.21 -12.07 -11.51
N SER A 370 -11.48 -10.78 -11.67
CA SER A 370 -11.93 -9.90 -10.59
C SER A 370 -13.26 -10.36 -9.98
N LEU A 371 -14.21 -10.79 -10.81
CA LEU A 371 -15.50 -11.33 -10.37
C LEU A 371 -15.33 -12.64 -9.60
N TRP A 372 -14.51 -13.57 -10.11
CA TRP A 372 -14.22 -14.83 -9.41
C TRP A 372 -13.54 -14.60 -8.06
N PHE A 373 -12.58 -13.67 -8.00
CA PHE A 373 -11.92 -13.31 -6.76
C PHE A 373 -12.91 -12.66 -5.77
N ALA A 374 -13.76 -11.75 -6.23
CA ALA A 374 -14.82 -11.16 -5.41
C ALA A 374 -15.78 -12.22 -4.86
N THR A 375 -16.17 -13.23 -5.65
CA THR A 375 -16.98 -14.35 -5.16
C THR A 375 -16.28 -15.13 -4.06
N ALA A 376 -14.97 -15.35 -4.13
CA ALA A 376 -14.25 -16.07 -3.09
C ALA A 376 -14.27 -15.32 -1.74
N ILE A 377 -14.35 -13.99 -1.77
CA ILE A 377 -14.47 -13.19 -0.55
C ILE A 377 -15.80 -13.50 0.17
N PHE A 378 -16.89 -13.59 -0.60
CA PHE A 378 -18.24 -13.77 -0.07
C PHE A 378 -18.70 -15.23 -0.01
N PHE A 379 -17.97 -16.18 -0.59
CA PHE A 379 -18.37 -17.58 -0.63
C PHE A 379 -17.22 -18.52 -0.25
N PRO A 380 -17.14 -18.96 1.03
CA PRO A 380 -16.05 -19.79 1.52
C PRO A 380 -15.82 -21.12 0.76
N PRO A 381 -16.85 -21.85 0.28
CA PRO A 381 -16.60 -23.03 -0.55
C PRO A 381 -15.80 -22.71 -1.82
N TRP A 382 -16.14 -21.61 -2.50
CA TRP A 382 -15.39 -21.15 -3.68
C TRP A 382 -13.99 -20.64 -3.32
N LYS A 383 -13.84 -20.01 -2.15
CA LYS A 383 -12.52 -19.67 -1.61
C LYS A 383 -11.62 -20.89 -1.48
N VAL A 384 -12.13 -22.01 -0.97
CA VAL A 384 -11.35 -23.25 -0.83
C VAL A 384 -10.88 -23.75 -2.20
N VAL A 385 -11.77 -23.78 -3.19
CA VAL A 385 -11.41 -24.16 -4.57
C VAL A 385 -10.33 -23.25 -5.15
N MET A 386 -10.47 -21.93 -5.00
CA MET A 386 -9.47 -20.97 -5.48
C MET A 386 -8.14 -21.08 -4.71
N MET A 387 -8.17 -21.34 -3.40
CA MET A 387 -6.95 -21.44 -2.61
C MET A 387 -6.10 -22.67 -2.96
N MET A 388 -6.66 -23.71 -3.60
CA MET A 388 -5.89 -24.86 -4.07
C MET A 388 -4.84 -24.50 -5.14
N THR A 389 -5.01 -23.37 -5.83
CA THR A 389 -4.12 -22.90 -6.90
C THR A 389 -3.32 -21.66 -6.52
N LEU A 390 -3.55 -21.09 -5.34
CA LEU A 390 -2.90 -19.86 -4.88
C LEU A 390 -1.76 -20.15 -3.88
N PRO A 391 -0.75 -19.25 -3.77
CA PRO A 391 0.36 -19.45 -2.84
C PRO A 391 -0.08 -19.49 -1.36
N SER A 392 0.61 -20.31 -0.56
CA SER A 392 0.40 -20.36 0.89
C SER A 392 0.95 -19.10 1.60
N PRO A 393 0.46 -18.75 2.81
CA PRO A 393 1.02 -17.64 3.58
C PRO A 393 2.53 -17.78 3.81
N GLY A 394 3.29 -16.75 3.43
CA GLY A 394 4.76 -16.74 3.47
C GLY A 394 5.45 -17.22 2.19
N GLN A 395 4.70 -17.75 1.22
CA GLN A 395 5.17 -17.97 -0.15
C GLN A 395 4.71 -16.79 -1.04
N GLY A 396 5.56 -16.41 -1.98
CA GLY A 396 5.29 -15.37 -2.97
C GLY A 396 5.86 -15.77 -4.33
N PRO A 397 5.80 -14.87 -5.34
CA PRO A 397 6.35 -15.15 -6.66
C PRO A 397 7.84 -15.51 -6.63
N SER A 398 8.27 -16.30 -7.61
CA SER A 398 9.69 -16.59 -7.80
C SER A 398 10.47 -15.33 -8.18
N ARG A 399 11.81 -15.36 -8.06
CA ARG A 399 12.66 -14.23 -8.47
C ARG A 399 12.48 -13.90 -9.95
N GLU A 400 12.37 -14.92 -10.79
CA GLU A 400 12.18 -14.77 -12.23
C GLU A 400 10.84 -14.10 -12.53
N GLN A 401 9.77 -14.50 -11.83
CA GLN A 401 8.47 -13.85 -11.94
C GLN A 401 8.53 -12.39 -11.51
N MET A 402 9.21 -12.10 -10.40
CA MET A 402 9.37 -10.73 -9.91
C MET A 402 10.19 -9.87 -10.88
N GLN A 403 11.31 -10.39 -11.36
CA GLN A 403 12.17 -9.69 -12.33
C GLN A 403 11.51 -9.51 -13.69
N ALA A 404 10.53 -10.34 -14.05
CA ALA A 404 9.72 -10.16 -15.26
C ALA A 404 8.57 -9.15 -15.09
N GLY A 405 8.18 -8.85 -13.85
CA GLY A 405 7.12 -7.91 -13.51
C GLY A 405 7.46 -6.44 -13.80
N TYR A 406 6.46 -5.58 -13.74
CA TYR A 406 6.59 -4.12 -13.86
C TYR A 406 5.28 -3.40 -13.48
N LEU A 407 5.40 -2.09 -13.26
CA LEU A 407 4.29 -1.13 -13.24
C LEU A 407 4.61 0.03 -14.19
N LYS A 408 3.63 0.45 -15.00
CA LYS A 408 3.64 1.73 -15.70
C LYS A 408 2.39 2.50 -15.29
N VAL A 409 2.58 3.66 -14.67
CA VAL A 409 1.52 4.58 -14.26
C VAL A 409 1.56 5.79 -15.18
N LYS A 410 0.48 6.01 -15.94
CA LYS A 410 0.27 7.24 -16.72
C LYS A 410 -0.85 8.03 -16.08
N ALA A 411 -0.54 9.19 -15.52
CA ALA A 411 -1.54 10.11 -15.00
C ALA A 411 -1.71 11.29 -15.95
N ILE A 412 -2.95 11.53 -16.38
CA ILE A 412 -3.35 12.70 -17.15
C ILE A 412 -4.05 13.65 -16.17
N ALA A 413 -3.38 14.75 -15.87
CA ALA A 413 -3.85 15.75 -14.92
C ALA A 413 -4.30 17.01 -15.66
N ARG A 414 -5.39 17.61 -15.18
CA ARG A 414 -5.96 18.85 -15.71
C ARG A 414 -6.19 19.85 -14.60
N SER A 415 -5.95 21.11 -14.89
CA SER A 415 -6.15 22.20 -13.94
C SER A 415 -7.50 22.90 -14.09
N HIS A 416 -7.78 23.86 -13.21
CA HIS A 416 -8.96 24.73 -13.34
C HIS A 416 -8.86 25.70 -14.51
N ALA A 417 -7.67 26.18 -14.86
CA ALA A 417 -7.46 27.02 -16.04
C ALA A 417 -7.52 26.23 -17.37
N GLY A 418 -7.60 24.90 -17.33
CA GLY A 418 -7.70 24.04 -18.51
C GLY A 418 -6.34 23.51 -19.01
N ASN A 419 -5.25 23.81 -18.32
CA ASN A 419 -3.92 23.29 -18.64
C ASN A 419 -3.88 21.77 -18.42
N LYS A 420 -3.10 21.07 -19.25
CA LYS A 420 -2.96 19.62 -19.21
C LYS A 420 -1.51 19.21 -19.00
N GLN A 421 -1.29 18.24 -18.12
CA GLN A 421 0.01 17.65 -17.85
C GLN A 421 -0.11 16.12 -17.86
N VAL A 422 0.95 15.46 -18.31
CA VAL A 422 1.09 14.00 -18.24
C VAL A 422 2.24 13.68 -17.30
N VAL A 423 1.93 12.94 -16.24
CA VAL A 423 2.92 12.37 -15.32
C VAL A 423 3.07 10.89 -15.65
N ARG A 424 4.31 10.42 -15.77
CA ARG A 424 4.64 9.01 -15.98
C ARG A 424 5.54 8.55 -14.85
N LEU A 425 5.15 7.44 -14.25
CA LEU A 425 5.93 6.76 -13.23
C LEU A 425 6.04 5.28 -13.61
N GLY A 426 7.26 4.79 -13.75
CA GLY A 426 7.56 3.41 -14.11
C GLY A 426 8.33 2.71 -13.00
N PHE A 427 8.04 1.44 -12.80
CA PHE A 427 8.81 0.49 -12.00
C PHE A 427 9.10 -0.76 -12.83
N SER A 428 10.38 -1.09 -13.06
CA SER A 428 10.78 -2.12 -14.04
C SER A 428 10.82 -3.55 -13.48
N VAL A 429 10.55 -3.72 -12.18
CA VAL A 429 10.43 -5.02 -11.52
C VAL A 429 9.04 -5.18 -10.91
N ASP A 430 8.72 -6.37 -10.42
CA ASP A 430 7.44 -6.64 -9.77
C ASP A 430 7.16 -5.60 -8.69
N PRO A 431 6.06 -4.85 -8.86
CA PRO A 431 5.80 -3.75 -8.00
C PRO A 431 5.15 -4.24 -6.69
N ALA A 432 4.48 -5.40 -6.71
CA ALA A 432 3.79 -5.93 -5.54
C ALA A 432 4.73 -6.27 -4.37
N TYR A 433 5.96 -6.73 -4.64
CA TYR A 433 6.88 -7.19 -3.59
C TYR A 433 8.25 -6.55 -3.62
N GLU A 434 9.01 -6.73 -4.70
CA GLU A 434 10.39 -6.23 -4.75
C GLU A 434 10.40 -4.70 -4.64
N ASP A 435 9.53 -4.06 -5.41
CA ASP A 435 9.41 -2.61 -5.38
C ASP A 435 8.62 -2.10 -4.17
N THR A 436 7.64 -2.85 -3.63
CA THR A 436 7.05 -2.54 -2.31
C THR A 436 8.10 -2.51 -1.20
N ALA A 437 8.98 -3.51 -1.16
CA ALA A 437 10.05 -3.58 -0.17
C ALA A 437 10.99 -2.39 -0.30
N ARG A 438 11.37 -2.03 -1.54
CA ARG A 438 12.16 -0.85 -1.84
C ARG A 438 11.46 0.45 -1.42
N MET A 439 10.20 0.64 -1.81
CA MET A 439 9.42 1.84 -1.48
C MET A 439 9.31 2.04 0.03
N MET A 440 9.04 0.98 0.78
CA MET A 440 8.95 1.07 2.24
C MET A 440 10.30 1.46 2.85
N VAL A 441 11.39 0.84 2.40
CA VAL A 441 12.73 1.18 2.87
C VAL A 441 13.05 2.64 2.56
N GLU A 442 12.79 3.11 1.33
CA GLU A 442 13.06 4.50 0.97
C GLU A 442 12.18 5.50 1.72
N CYS A 443 10.90 5.18 1.96
CA CYS A 443 10.02 5.97 2.85
C CYS A 443 10.58 6.03 4.28
N GLY A 444 11.02 4.90 4.80
CA GLY A 444 11.62 4.83 6.12
C GLY A 444 12.90 5.66 6.19
N LEU A 445 13.81 5.51 5.23
CA LEU A 445 15.06 6.28 5.22
C LEU A 445 14.83 7.78 5.00
N CYS A 446 13.83 8.20 4.22
CA CYS A 446 13.37 9.60 4.17
C CYS A 446 12.99 10.13 5.56
N SER A 447 12.45 9.29 6.43
CA SER A 447 12.08 9.69 7.79
C SER A 447 13.29 10.01 8.66
N LEU A 448 14.50 9.58 8.28
CA LEU A 448 15.74 9.83 9.02
C LEU A 448 16.59 10.96 8.42
N ASP A 449 16.16 11.55 7.29
CA ASP A 449 16.88 12.66 6.68
C ASP A 449 16.63 13.96 7.49
N GLU A 450 17.68 14.76 7.76
CA GLU A 450 17.60 15.97 8.60
C GLU A 450 16.54 16.99 8.14
N ALA A 451 16.38 17.15 6.83
CA ALA A 451 15.35 18.03 6.27
C ALA A 451 13.94 17.53 6.62
N ALA A 452 13.76 16.23 6.79
CA ALA A 452 12.48 15.64 7.16
C ALA A 452 12.17 15.87 8.64
N GLU A 453 13.19 16.00 9.49
CA GLU A 453 13.01 16.40 10.88
C GLU A 453 12.61 17.89 11.01
N LYS A 454 13.17 18.76 10.17
CA LYS A 454 12.89 20.21 10.21
C LYS A 454 11.52 20.59 9.61
N GLU A 455 11.12 19.94 8.52
CA GLU A 455 9.90 20.26 7.79
C GLU A 455 8.76 19.26 8.04
N GLY A 456 9.02 18.22 8.84
CA GLY A 456 8.11 17.09 9.04
C GLY A 456 6.89 17.43 9.88
N VAL A 457 5.72 16.99 9.41
CA VAL A 457 4.47 17.07 10.17
C VAL A 457 4.33 15.83 11.05
N ALA A 458 4.27 15.98 12.37
CA ALA A 458 3.96 14.87 13.28
C ALA A 458 2.48 14.47 13.18
N GLY A 459 2.16 13.23 13.56
CA GLY A 459 0.81 12.66 13.47
C GLY A 459 0.73 11.41 12.61
N VAL A 460 -0.49 11.04 12.23
CA VAL A 460 -0.76 9.94 11.30
C VAL A 460 -1.00 10.53 9.91
N ILE A 461 -0.04 10.35 9.00
CA ILE A 461 0.02 11.07 7.72
C ILE A 461 0.21 10.10 6.55
N SER A 462 -0.04 10.57 5.33
CA SER A 462 0.22 9.81 4.10
C SER A 462 1.67 9.96 3.62
N PRO A 463 2.15 9.07 2.74
CA PRO A 463 3.52 9.12 2.22
C PRO A 463 3.89 10.47 1.60
N MET A 464 3.02 11.08 0.78
CA MET A 464 3.36 12.35 0.14
C MET A 464 3.32 13.56 1.07
N VAL A 465 2.57 13.50 2.17
CA VAL A 465 2.65 14.51 3.24
C VAL A 465 3.99 14.40 3.97
N ALA A 466 4.46 13.18 4.21
CA ALA A 466 5.70 12.96 4.95
C ALA A 466 6.96 13.31 4.12
N PHE A 467 6.97 12.90 2.86
CA PHE A 467 8.22 12.83 2.08
C PHE A 467 8.24 13.74 0.86
N GLY A 468 7.07 13.99 0.25
CA GLY A 468 6.95 14.76 -0.99
C GLY A 468 7.94 14.29 -2.08
N SER A 469 8.50 15.23 -2.83
CA SER A 469 9.41 14.93 -3.96
C SER A 469 10.71 14.26 -3.57
N ARG A 470 11.11 14.31 -2.29
CA ARG A 470 12.33 13.63 -1.83
C ARG A 470 12.21 12.11 -2.00
N LEU A 471 11.01 11.56 -1.80
CA LEU A 471 10.79 10.14 -2.07
C LEU A 471 10.96 9.85 -3.57
N THR A 472 10.38 10.68 -4.44
CA THR A 472 10.53 10.57 -5.90
C THR A 472 12.02 10.55 -6.30
N GLU A 473 12.78 11.51 -5.79
CA GLU A 473 14.22 11.64 -6.06
C GLU A 473 15.01 10.41 -5.62
N ARG A 474 14.73 9.87 -4.42
CA ARG A 474 15.39 8.66 -3.90
C ARG A 474 15.03 7.42 -4.71
N LEU A 475 13.76 7.26 -5.08
CA LEU A 475 13.30 6.13 -5.87
C LEU A 475 13.95 6.13 -7.26
N VAL A 476 14.11 7.28 -7.89
CA VAL A 476 14.80 7.42 -9.19
C VAL A 476 16.31 7.22 -9.04
N ARG A 477 16.95 7.84 -8.03
CA ARG A 477 18.41 7.83 -7.84
C ARG A 477 18.98 6.42 -7.62
N ASN A 478 18.27 5.56 -6.91
CA ASN A 478 18.78 4.24 -6.55
C ASN A 478 18.74 3.22 -7.71
N GLY A 479 18.46 3.66 -8.94
CA GLY A 479 18.89 3.01 -10.19
C GLY A 479 18.27 1.65 -10.53
N ARG A 480 17.32 1.14 -9.73
CA ARG A 480 16.64 -0.15 -9.99
C ARG A 480 15.39 0.00 -10.86
N GLY A 481 15.53 0.76 -11.95
CA GLY A 481 14.49 0.92 -12.98
C GLY A 481 13.20 1.58 -12.48
N CYS A 482 13.35 2.62 -11.66
CA CYS A 482 12.28 3.58 -11.43
C CYS A 482 12.45 4.75 -12.40
N HIS A 483 11.43 5.00 -13.21
CA HIS A 483 11.39 6.12 -14.12
C HIS A 483 10.35 7.14 -13.67
N PHE A 484 10.68 8.41 -13.67
CA PHE A 484 9.73 9.49 -13.47
C PHE A 484 9.88 10.56 -14.54
N SER A 485 8.77 10.98 -15.13
CA SER A 485 8.72 12.15 -16.00
C SER A 485 7.40 12.90 -15.87
N ILE A 486 7.45 14.20 -16.09
CA ILE A 486 6.28 15.09 -16.14
C ILE A 486 6.46 16.06 -17.30
N GLY A 487 5.42 16.21 -18.12
CA GLY A 487 5.44 17.12 -19.27
C GLY A 487 4.07 17.77 -19.50
N ALA A 488 4.09 19.02 -19.97
CA ALA A 488 2.90 19.67 -20.49
C ALA A 488 2.45 18.97 -21.78
N VAL A 489 1.14 18.97 -22.04
CA VAL A 489 0.60 18.57 -23.34
C VAL A 489 0.04 19.84 -23.97
N GLU A 490 0.61 20.24 -25.10
CA GLU A 490 0.10 21.34 -25.94
C GLU A 490 -1.31 21.03 -26.48
#